data_AF-A0A353M163-F1
#
_entry.id   AF-A0A353M163-F1
#
_cell.length_a   1.000
_cell.length_b   1.000
_cell.length_c   1.000
_cell.angle_alpha   90.00
_cell.angle_beta   90.00
_cell.angle_gamma   90.00
#
_symmetry.space_group_name_H-M   'P 1'
#
loop_
_entity.id
_entity.type
_entity.pdbx_description
1 polymer ?
#
loop_
_entity_poly.entity_id
_entity_poly.type
_entity_poly.pdbx_seq_one_letter_code
_entity_poly.pdbx_strand_id
1 'polypeptide(L)' 'VSLFVDTFGTGVIPEADIEALVRKYFDLRPRAIIRNLDLLRPIYRQVASYGHFGPLALDLPWERLDKVKELKG' A
#
# COMPACT_ATOMS: atom_id res chain seq x y z
N VAL A 1 6.38 15.27 8.90
CA VAL A 1 6.17 13.85 8.50
C VAL A 1 7.02 13.59 7.27
N SER A 2 7.87 12.57 7.29
CA SER A 2 8.73 12.16 6.17
C SER A 2 8.17 10.94 5.44
N LEU A 3 8.49 10.81 4.16
CA LEU A 3 8.33 9.61 3.34
C LEU A 3 9.68 9.39 2.66
N PHE A 4 10.13 8.15 2.58
CA PHE A 4 11.38 7.77 1.93
C PHE A 4 11.13 6.49 1.14
N VAL A 5 11.74 6.41 -0.04
CA VAL A 5 11.65 5.25 -0.94
C VAL A 5 13.06 4.79 -1.23
N ASP A 6 13.30 3.48 -1.10
CA ASP A 6 14.53 2.81 -1.50
C ASP A 6 14.16 1.66 -2.44
N THR A 7 14.73 1.69 -3.64
CA THR A 7 14.51 0.69 -4.69
C THR A 7 15.60 -0.36 -4.74
N PHE A 8 16.61 -0.28 -3.87
CA PHE A 8 17.78 -1.16 -3.84
C PHE A 8 18.47 -1.28 -5.22
N GLY A 9 18.48 -0.19 -6.00
CA GLY A 9 19.07 -0.13 -7.34
C GLY A 9 18.24 -0.75 -8.46
N THR A 10 16.97 -1.11 -8.21
CA THR A 10 16.07 -1.72 -9.22
C THR A 10 15.08 -0.75 -9.85
N GLY A 11 15.04 0.51 -9.39
CA GLY A 11 14.14 1.53 -9.90
C GLY A 11 14.37 1.83 -11.39
N VAL A 12 13.28 1.92 -12.16
CA VAL A 12 13.30 2.31 -13.59
C VAL A 12 13.12 3.81 -13.79
N ILE A 13 12.80 4.53 -12.71
CA ILE A 13 12.73 5.99 -12.62
C ILE A 13 13.40 6.43 -11.31
N PRO A 14 13.82 7.70 -11.18
CA PRO A 14 14.39 8.22 -9.93
C PRO A 14 13.48 7.99 -8.71
N GLU A 15 14.08 7.68 -7.55
CA GLU A 15 13.33 7.42 -6.30
C GLU A 15 12.50 8.63 -5.85
N ALA A 16 12.96 9.85 -6.14
CA ALA A 16 12.21 11.08 -5.90
C ALA A 16 10.89 11.14 -6.71
N ASP A 17 10.88 10.60 -7.93
CA ASP A 17 9.67 10.53 -8.75
C ASP A 17 8.71 9.47 -8.22
N ILE A 18 9.24 8.34 -7.73
CA ILE A 18 8.45 7.32 -7.03
C ILE A 18 7.83 7.91 -5.76
N GLU A 19 8.62 8.63 -4.95
CA GLU A 19 8.12 9.32 -3.76
C GLU A 19 6.99 10.29 -4.12
N ALA A 20 7.16 11.08 -5.18
CA ALA A 20 6.13 12.00 -5.66
C ALA A 20 4.84 11.28 -6.08
N LEU A 21 4.95 10.14 -6.78
CA LEU A 21 3.81 9.30 -7.15
C LEU A 21 3.09 8.74 -5.92
N VAL A 22 3.84 8.25 -4.92
CA VAL A 22 3.27 7.74 -3.66
C VAL A 22 2.50 8.87 -2.95
N ARG A 23 3.09 10.06 -2.82
CA ARG A 23 2.41 11.23 -2.21
C ARG A 23 1.16 11.66 -2.97
N LYS A 24 1.16 11.53 -4.29
CA LYS A 24 0.04 11.94 -5.15
C LYS A 24 -1.15 10.99 -5.02
N TYR A 25 -0.92 9.68 -5.00
CA TYR A 25 -1.99 8.69 -5.13
C TYR A 25 -2.38 7.99 -3.83
N PHE A 26 -1.59 8.12 -2.77
CA PHE A 26 -1.86 7.58 -1.45
C PHE A 26 -2.05 8.70 -0.42
N ASP A 27 -3.26 8.81 0.12
CA ASP A 27 -3.54 9.65 1.28
C ASP A 27 -3.09 8.92 2.56
N LEU A 28 -1.87 9.23 3.01
CA LEU A 28 -1.22 8.58 4.15
C LEU A 28 -1.69 9.09 5.52
N ARG A 29 -2.73 9.95 5.57
CA ARG A 29 -3.30 10.36 6.87
C ARG A 29 -3.95 9.14 7.54
N PRO A 30 -3.81 8.94 8.87
CA PRO A 30 -4.34 7.75 9.55
C PRO A 30 -5.82 7.47 9.28
N ARG A 31 -6.66 8.51 9.31
CA ARG A 31 -8.09 8.38 9.01
C ARG A 31 -8.37 8.00 7.54
N ALA A 32 -7.53 8.47 6.61
CA ALA A 32 -7.69 8.13 5.21
C ALA A 32 -7.28 6.68 4.93
N ILE A 33 -6.20 6.20 5.56
CA ILE A 33 -5.78 4.79 5.48
C ILE A 33 -6.93 3.87 5.95
N ILE A 34 -7.49 4.14 7.12
CA ILE A 34 -8.62 3.36 7.67
C ILE A 34 -9.80 3.32 6.71
N ARG A 35 -10.17 4.45 6.09
CA ARG A 35 -11.28 4.52 5.15
C ARG A 35 -10.97 3.83 3.82
N ASN A 36 -9.81 4.12 3.23
CA ASN A 36 -9.44 3.64 1.89
C ASN A 36 -9.25 2.11 1.88
N LEU A 37 -8.76 1.55 3.00
CA LEU A 37 -8.60 0.11 3.17
C LEU A 37 -9.80 -0.54 3.88
N ASP A 38 -10.86 0.21 4.19
CA ASP A 38 -12.05 -0.28 4.90
C ASP A 38 -11.71 -1.16 6.12
N LEU A 39 -10.95 -0.60 7.07
CA LEU A 39 -10.35 -1.39 8.17
C LEU A 39 -11.27 -1.61 9.37
N LEU A 40 -12.40 -0.91 9.47
CA LEU A 40 -13.31 -1.00 10.64
C LEU A 40 -14.32 -2.15 10.49
N ARG A 41 -13.81 -3.36 10.25
CA ARG A 41 -14.56 -4.61 10.05
C ARG A 41 -13.81 -5.80 10.64
N PRO A 42 -14.49 -6.93 10.94
CA PRO A 42 -13.88 -8.06 11.64
C PRO A 42 -13.02 -8.94 10.71
N ILE A 43 -11.91 -8.38 10.19
CA ILE A 43 -11.01 -9.06 9.22
C ILE A 43 -9.66 -9.50 9.79
N TYR A 44 -9.45 -9.34 11.09
CA TYR A 44 -8.12 -9.52 11.69
C TYR A 44 -7.82 -10.96 12.13
N ARG A 45 -8.85 -11.77 12.41
CA ARG A 45 -8.65 -13.15 12.90
C ARG A 45 -7.92 -14.04 11.88
N GLN A 46 -8.23 -13.87 10.60
CA GLN A 46 -7.67 -14.66 9.50
C GLN A 46 -6.16 -14.42 9.26
N VAL A 47 -5.61 -13.29 9.70
CA VAL A 47 -4.18 -12.93 9.55
C VAL A 47 -3.37 -13.11 10.84
N ALA A 48 -3.99 -13.54 11.94
CA ALA A 48 -3.33 -13.73 13.23
C ALA A 48 -2.32 -14.91 13.23
N SER A 49 -2.36 -15.75 12.19
CA SER A 49 -1.46 -16.86 11.94
C SER A 49 -1.06 -16.84 10.47
N TYR A 50 0.13 -17.35 10.16
CA TYR A 50 0.67 -17.43 8.80
C TYR A 50 1.01 -16.07 8.13
N GLY A 51 0.88 -14.96 8.87
CA GLY A 51 1.35 -13.64 8.45
C GLY A 51 0.24 -12.73 7.89
N HIS A 52 0.52 -11.43 7.89
CA HIS A 52 -0.39 -10.38 7.42
C HIS A 52 -0.24 -10.04 5.94
N PHE A 53 0.89 -10.40 5.33
CA PHE A 53 1.29 -10.00 3.98
C PHE A 53 1.52 -11.20 3.07
N GLY A 54 1.10 -11.07 1.81
CA GLY A 54 1.22 -12.13 0.80
C GLY A 54 0.27 -13.35 0.86
N PRO A 55 -0.73 -13.50 1.76
CA PRO A 55 -1.65 -14.62 1.68
C PRO A 55 -2.65 -14.42 0.52
N LEU A 56 -2.32 -14.97 -0.66
CA LEU A 56 -3.14 -14.88 -1.88
C LEU A 56 -4.55 -15.48 -1.73
N ALA A 57 -4.76 -16.34 -0.74
CA ALA A 57 -6.05 -16.97 -0.45
C ALA A 57 -7.02 -16.04 0.30
N LEU A 58 -6.58 -14.89 0.80
CA LEU A 58 -7.38 -13.95 1.57
C LEU A 58 -7.62 -12.67 0.76
N ASP A 59 -8.85 -12.16 0.75
CA ASP A 59 -9.15 -10.83 0.21
C ASP A 59 -8.82 -9.75 1.27
N LEU A 60 -7.54 -9.39 1.33
CA LEU A 60 -7.04 -8.34 2.20
C LEU A 60 -6.96 -7.01 1.43
N PRO A 61 -7.52 -5.91 1.97
CA PRO A 61 -7.61 -4.66 1.24
C PRO A 61 -6.23 -4.04 0.92
N TRP A 62 -5.21 -4.29 1.75
CA TRP A 62 -3.84 -3.81 1.52
C TRP A 62 -3.03 -4.63 0.51
N GLU A 63 -3.51 -5.82 0.12
CA GLU A 63 -2.88 -6.68 -0.90
C GLU A 63 -3.43 -6.39 -2.30
N ARG A 64 -4.45 -5.54 -2.43
CA ARG A 64 -5.08 -5.22 -3.71
C ARG A 64 -4.13 -4.37 -4.57
N LEU A 65 -4.04 -4.73 -5.85
CA LEU A 65 -3.24 -4.01 -6.86
C LEU A 65 -4.03 -2.90 -7.57
N ASP A 66 -4.98 -2.29 -6.86
CA ASP A 66 -5.92 -1.31 -7.41
C ASP A 66 -5.27 0.04 -7.76
N LYS A 67 -4.07 0.32 -7.24
CA LYS A 67 -3.28 1.53 -7.54
C LYS A 67 -2.32 1.41 -8.72
N VAL A 68 -2.20 0.22 -9.32
CA VAL A 68 -1.21 -0.02 -10.39
C VAL A 68 -1.46 0.87 -11.60
N LYS A 69 -2.72 1.13 -11.93
CA LYS A 69 -3.08 1.95 -13.10
C LYS A 69 -2.64 3.40 -12.91
N GLU A 70 -2.95 3.98 -11.75
CA GLU A 70 -2.59 5.36 -11.40
C GLU A 70 -1.07 5.56 -11.34
N LEU A 71 -0.34 4.53 -10.89
CA LEU A 71 1.12 4.56 -10.78
C LEU A 71 1.84 4.41 -12.12
N LYS A 72 1.24 3.73 -13.11
CA LYS A 72 1.84 3.55 -14.44
C LYS A 72 1.64 4.74 -15.38
N GLY A 73 0.59 5.54 -15.15
CA GLY A 73 0.15 6.59 -16.07
C GLY A 73 -0.75 6.05 -17.17
#